data_AF-A0A2P8VNS4-F1
#
_entry.id   AF-A0A2P8VNS4-F1
#
_cell.length_a   1.000
_cell.length_b   1.000
_cell.length_c   1.000
_cell.angle_alpha   90.00
_cell.angle_beta   90.00
_cell.angle_gamma   90.00
#
_symmetry.space_group_name_H-M   'P 1'
#
loop_
_entity.id
_entity.type
_entity.pdbx_description
1 polymer ?
#
loop_
_entity_poly.entity_id
_entity_poly.type
_entity_poly.pdbx_seq_one_letter_code
_entity_poly.pdbx_strand_id
1 'polypeptide(L)'
;QPQALARFEAYRQPTQPSREILVCTHGNVDVACSKFGFPIYQQLRQGRPDTPSPPPRIWRCSHFGGHNFAPTLVDLPTGQMWGHLEPEVLATLIQRQGNVADLRQFYRGWCGLDRFEQMVEREIWTQHGWDWLSYKKWGETVAIAPAEDPYYADWAEVRLHYAASDGSEAGTYAARVEVCGEVITQWNSGPDEPLEAQKQYRVLNLRPIDSGAYRSEVHQ
;
A
#
# COMPACT_ATOMS: atom_id res chain seq x y z
N GLN A 1 10.29 11.34 -28.27
CA GLN A 1 10.67 12.59 -28.95
C GLN A 1 11.29 13.57 -27.93
N PRO A 2 12.61 13.51 -27.69
CA PRO A 2 13.29 14.39 -26.74
C PRO A 2 13.35 15.86 -27.18
N GLN A 3 13.19 16.15 -28.48
CA GLN A 3 13.26 17.51 -29.03
C GLN A 3 12.05 18.40 -28.68
N ALA A 4 10.97 17.83 -28.13
CA ALA A 4 9.77 18.55 -27.73
C ALA A 4 9.75 18.94 -26.24
N LEU A 5 10.86 18.78 -25.49
CA LEU A 5 10.90 19.04 -24.06
C LEU A 5 10.63 20.52 -23.71
N ALA A 6 11.05 21.46 -24.55
CA ALA A 6 10.85 22.89 -24.33
C ALA A 6 9.37 23.28 -24.15
N ARG A 7 8.44 22.57 -24.81
CA ARG A 7 6.99 22.83 -24.65
C ARG A 7 6.46 22.46 -23.26
N PHE A 8 7.21 21.67 -22.51
CA PHE A 8 6.85 21.24 -21.16
C PHE A 8 7.53 22.06 -20.07
N GLU A 9 8.38 23.03 -20.42
CA GLU A 9 9.13 23.83 -19.45
C GLU A 9 8.19 24.58 -18.49
N ALA A 10 7.05 25.08 -18.99
CA ALA A 10 6.02 25.74 -18.18
C ALA A 10 5.37 24.82 -17.13
N TYR A 11 5.50 23.49 -17.27
CA TYR A 11 5.00 22.50 -16.31
C TYR A 11 6.09 21.95 -15.40
N ARG A 12 7.35 22.39 -15.56
CA ARG A 12 8.47 21.94 -14.73
C ARG A 12 8.18 22.29 -13.27
N GLN A 13 8.21 21.26 -12.43
CA GLN A 13 8.11 21.40 -10.98
C GLN A 13 9.53 21.37 -10.38
N PRO A 14 9.77 22.04 -9.24
CA PRO A 14 11.03 21.93 -8.51
C PRO A 14 11.37 20.46 -8.20
N THR A 15 12.65 20.10 -8.30
CA THR A 15 13.15 18.73 -8.01
C THR A 15 13.43 18.51 -6.52
N GLN A 16 12.79 19.28 -5.64
CA GLN A 16 12.94 19.11 -4.20
C GLN A 16 12.24 17.82 -3.76
N PRO A 17 12.74 17.14 -2.71
CA PRO A 17 12.05 16.01 -2.11
C PRO A 17 10.60 16.40 -1.81
N SER A 18 9.67 15.75 -2.49
CA SER A 18 8.23 16.00 -2.38
C SER A 18 7.52 14.66 -2.29
N ARG A 19 6.40 14.67 -1.57
CA ARG A 19 5.50 13.52 -1.51
C ARG A 19 4.67 13.50 -2.79
N GLU A 20 4.66 12.37 -3.46
CA GLU A 20 3.91 12.16 -4.70
C GLU A 20 2.74 11.22 -4.45
N ILE A 21 1.56 11.67 -4.84
CA ILE A 21 0.32 10.89 -4.73
C ILE A 21 -0.12 10.55 -6.14
N LEU A 22 0.02 9.29 -6.50
CA LEU A 22 -0.30 8.79 -7.84
C LEU A 22 -1.60 8.01 -7.78
N VAL A 23 -2.63 8.52 -8.45
CA VAL A 23 -3.95 7.89 -8.54
C VAL A 23 -4.09 7.20 -9.89
N CYS A 24 -4.40 5.90 -9.87
CA CYS A 24 -4.67 5.16 -11.10
C CYS A 24 -5.96 5.70 -11.74
N THR A 25 -5.87 6.18 -12.98
CA THR A 25 -7.04 6.62 -13.76
C THR A 25 -7.09 5.96 -15.13
N HIS A 26 -6.37 4.83 -15.28
CA HIS A 26 -6.23 4.13 -16.55
C HIS A 26 -7.43 3.22 -16.79
N GLY A 27 -8.13 3.41 -17.90
CA GLY A 27 -9.33 2.64 -18.25
C GLY A 27 -9.14 1.49 -19.23
N ASN A 28 -7.93 1.29 -19.78
CA ASN A 28 -7.72 0.26 -20.82
C ASN A 28 -7.46 -1.13 -20.24
N VAL A 29 -6.92 -1.22 -19.02
CA VAL A 29 -6.75 -2.50 -18.32
C VAL A 29 -8.09 -2.90 -17.71
N ASP A 30 -8.72 -1.98 -17.00
CA ASP A 30 -10.04 -2.15 -16.42
C ASP A 30 -10.73 -0.79 -16.29
N VAL A 31 -12.04 -0.72 -16.52
CA VAL A 31 -12.78 0.56 -16.42
C VAL A 31 -12.98 1.04 -14.99
N ALA A 32 -12.83 0.17 -13.97
CA ALA A 32 -12.98 0.54 -12.57
C ALA A 32 -12.00 1.63 -12.15
N CYS A 33 -10.72 1.54 -12.57
CA CYS A 33 -9.72 2.55 -12.26
C CYS A 33 -10.04 3.91 -12.91
N SER A 34 -10.49 3.95 -14.16
CA SER A 34 -10.88 5.23 -14.78
C SER A 34 -12.17 5.79 -14.19
N LYS A 35 -13.16 4.94 -13.91
CA LYS A 35 -14.47 5.32 -13.37
C LYS A 35 -14.39 5.82 -11.94
N PHE A 36 -13.74 5.08 -11.06
CA PHE A 36 -13.70 5.38 -9.62
C PHE A 36 -12.43 6.15 -9.20
N GLY A 37 -11.31 5.99 -9.93
CA GLY A 37 -10.07 6.72 -9.64
C GLY A 37 -10.09 8.20 -10.03
N PHE A 38 -10.78 8.57 -11.11
CA PHE A 38 -10.83 9.97 -11.55
C PHE A 38 -11.52 10.91 -10.55
N PRO A 39 -12.66 10.55 -9.93
CA PRO A 39 -13.25 11.31 -8.82
C PRO A 39 -12.28 11.56 -7.66
N ILE A 40 -11.57 10.52 -7.21
CA ILE A 40 -10.56 10.64 -6.14
C ILE A 40 -9.45 11.61 -6.55
N TYR A 41 -8.93 11.49 -7.78
CA TYR A 41 -7.93 12.42 -8.32
C TYR A 41 -8.43 13.88 -8.32
N GLN A 42 -9.66 14.12 -8.78
CA GLN A 42 -10.21 15.48 -8.83
C GLN A 42 -10.33 16.09 -7.43
N GLN A 43 -10.84 15.33 -6.46
CA GLN A 43 -10.99 15.80 -5.08
C GLN A 43 -9.64 16.13 -4.45
N LEU A 44 -8.63 15.27 -4.65
CA LEU A 44 -7.27 15.53 -4.18
C LEU A 44 -6.65 16.77 -4.83
N ARG A 45 -6.91 17.00 -6.13
CA ARG A 45 -6.39 18.17 -6.86
C ARG A 45 -7.04 19.49 -6.47
N GLN A 46 -8.30 19.48 -6.06
CA GLN A 46 -8.97 20.68 -5.55
C GLN A 46 -8.30 21.17 -4.26
N GLY A 47 -7.63 20.28 -3.52
CA GLY A 47 -6.91 20.59 -2.30
C GLY A 47 -7.85 20.98 -1.17
N ARG A 48 -7.29 21.15 0.03
CA ARG A 48 -8.01 21.67 1.19
C ARG A 48 -7.16 22.71 1.94
N PRO A 49 -7.76 23.64 2.68
CA PRO A 49 -6.99 24.65 3.43
C PRO A 49 -6.02 24.05 4.47
N ASP A 50 -6.33 22.85 4.95
CA ASP A 50 -5.58 22.06 5.93
C ASP A 50 -4.59 21.07 5.29
N THR A 51 -4.24 21.26 4.01
CA THR A 51 -3.23 20.43 3.34
C THR A 51 -1.85 20.67 3.98
N PRO A 52 -1.01 19.62 4.19
CA PRO A 52 0.35 19.80 4.67
C PRO A 52 1.14 20.81 3.85
N SER A 53 2.12 21.47 4.49
CA SER A 53 3.03 22.40 3.82
C SER A 53 4.46 21.84 3.84
N PRO A 54 5.09 21.58 2.68
CA PRO A 54 4.54 21.73 1.32
C PRO A 54 3.49 20.66 0.99
N PRO A 55 2.49 20.97 0.14
CA PRO A 55 1.46 20.01 -0.24
C PRO A 55 2.04 18.88 -1.10
N PRO A 56 1.52 17.65 -0.99
CA PRO A 56 1.91 16.59 -1.92
C PRO A 56 1.49 16.94 -3.34
N ARG A 57 2.28 16.48 -4.31
CA ARG A 57 1.92 16.60 -5.73
C ARG A 57 0.99 15.46 -6.11
N ILE A 58 -0.14 15.80 -6.71
CA ILE A 58 -1.18 14.84 -7.08
C ILE A 58 -1.12 14.56 -8.58
N TRP A 59 -0.94 13.30 -8.93
CA TRP A 59 -0.77 12.83 -10.31
C TRP A 59 -1.82 11.80 -10.68
N ARG A 60 -2.12 11.80 -11.98
CA ARG A 60 -2.71 10.63 -12.63
C ARG A 60 -1.57 9.71 -13.05
N CYS A 61 -1.74 8.41 -12.87
CA CYS A 61 -0.80 7.42 -13.37
C CYS A 61 -1.52 6.35 -14.20
N SER A 62 -0.71 5.61 -14.96
CA SER A 62 -1.10 4.36 -15.62
C SER A 62 -1.33 3.25 -14.58
N HIS A 63 -1.90 2.14 -15.04
CA HIS A 63 -2.11 0.96 -14.19
C HIS A 63 -0.80 0.47 -13.54
N PHE A 64 -0.88 0.16 -12.24
CA PHE A 64 0.23 -0.36 -11.43
C PHE A 64 -0.15 -1.64 -10.65
N GLY A 65 -1.19 -2.36 -11.10
CA GLY A 65 -1.70 -3.54 -10.43
C GLY A 65 -2.82 -3.25 -9.43
N GLY A 66 -3.63 -4.28 -9.16
CA GLY A 66 -4.68 -4.22 -8.15
C GLY A 66 -5.90 -3.38 -8.55
N HIS A 67 -6.32 -3.41 -9.82
CA HIS A 67 -7.56 -2.73 -10.26
C HIS A 67 -8.82 -3.24 -9.56
N ASN A 68 -8.80 -4.48 -9.05
CA ASN A 68 -9.84 -5.03 -8.17
C ASN A 68 -9.96 -4.28 -6.83
N PHE A 69 -8.94 -3.50 -6.49
CA PHE A 69 -8.95 -2.56 -5.38
C PHE A 69 -9.20 -1.12 -5.82
N ALA A 70 -9.72 -0.88 -7.03
CA ALA A 70 -10.03 0.48 -7.46
C ALA A 70 -11.07 1.13 -6.53
N PRO A 71 -10.94 2.43 -6.20
CA PRO A 71 -9.85 3.34 -6.57
C PRO A 71 -8.51 3.01 -5.89
N THR A 72 -7.42 2.99 -6.65
CA THR A 72 -6.07 2.76 -6.13
C THR A 72 -5.19 4.00 -6.16
N LEU A 73 -4.35 4.12 -5.14
CA LEU A 73 -3.38 5.19 -4.96
C LEU A 73 -2.05 4.60 -4.48
N VAL A 74 -0.93 5.13 -4.99
CA VAL A 74 0.39 4.91 -4.39
C VAL A 74 0.96 6.23 -3.86
N ASP A 75 1.49 6.18 -2.65
CA ASP A 75 2.06 7.30 -1.91
C ASP A 75 3.59 7.17 -1.87
N LEU A 76 4.28 8.04 -2.58
CA LEU A 76 5.73 8.03 -2.77
C LEU A 76 6.40 9.21 -2.05
N PRO A 77 7.67 9.08 -1.63
CA PRO A 77 8.59 7.97 -1.92
C PRO A 77 8.42 6.77 -0.98
N THR A 78 7.57 6.86 0.04
CA THR A 78 7.48 5.86 1.10
C THR A 78 6.82 4.56 0.66
N GLY A 79 6.11 4.50 -0.47
CA GLY A 79 5.67 3.27 -1.13
C GLY A 79 4.39 2.64 -0.56
N GLN A 80 3.54 3.40 0.13
CA GLN A 80 2.27 2.86 0.64
C GLN A 80 1.28 2.69 -0.52
N MET A 81 0.69 1.50 -0.62
CA MET A 81 -0.38 1.21 -1.56
C MET A 81 -1.74 1.25 -0.86
N TRP A 82 -2.69 1.91 -1.51
CA TRP A 82 -4.05 2.09 -1.02
C TRP A 82 -5.05 1.61 -2.07
N GLY A 83 -6.21 1.17 -1.61
CA GLY A 83 -7.28 0.62 -2.42
C GLY A 83 -8.66 0.88 -1.82
N HIS A 84 -9.69 0.68 -2.64
CA HIS A 84 -11.10 0.92 -2.32
C HIS A 84 -11.34 2.31 -1.70
N LEU A 85 -10.51 3.30 -2.08
CA LEU A 85 -10.52 4.60 -1.43
C LEU A 85 -11.87 5.30 -1.57
N GLU A 86 -12.33 5.87 -0.46
CA GLU A 86 -13.54 6.68 -0.38
C GLU A 86 -13.19 8.17 -0.20
N PRO A 87 -14.03 9.09 -0.72
CA PRO A 87 -13.85 10.54 -0.55
C PRO A 87 -13.57 11.02 0.89
N GLU A 88 -14.21 10.38 1.86
CA GLU A 88 -14.25 10.80 3.26
C GLU A 88 -12.90 10.58 3.95
N VAL A 89 -12.11 9.59 3.52
CA VAL A 89 -10.84 9.22 4.15
C VAL A 89 -9.63 9.97 3.60
N LEU A 90 -9.80 10.71 2.49
CA LEU A 90 -8.70 11.36 1.80
C LEU A 90 -8.00 12.42 2.66
N ALA A 91 -8.72 13.15 3.51
CA ALA A 91 -8.12 14.15 4.38
C ALA A 91 -7.15 13.51 5.38
N THR A 92 -7.62 12.49 6.11
CA THR A 92 -6.83 11.70 7.07
C THR A 92 -5.58 11.09 6.40
N LEU A 93 -5.74 10.49 5.22
CA LEU A 93 -4.66 9.88 4.45
C LEU A 93 -3.61 10.90 3.96
N ILE A 94 -4.07 12.04 3.44
CA ILE A 94 -3.17 13.06 2.89
C ILE A 94 -2.49 13.86 4.00
N GLN A 95 -3.15 14.08 5.12
CA GLN A 95 -2.53 14.78 6.25
C GLN A 95 -1.63 13.86 7.07
N ARG A 96 -1.82 12.53 6.96
CA ARG A 96 -1.23 11.54 7.86
C ARG A 96 -1.51 11.91 9.32
N GLN A 97 -2.76 12.29 9.59
CA GLN A 97 -3.24 12.73 10.89
C GLN A 97 -4.55 12.02 11.20
N GLY A 98 -4.85 11.82 12.48
CA GLY A 98 -6.02 11.07 12.93
C GLY A 98 -5.73 9.59 13.16
N ASN A 99 -6.79 8.82 13.45
CA ASN A 99 -6.70 7.43 13.82
C ASN A 99 -6.47 6.54 12.59
N VAL A 100 -5.36 5.80 12.58
CA VAL A 100 -5.05 4.85 11.48
C VAL A 100 -6.05 3.70 11.39
N ALA A 101 -6.78 3.40 12.47
CA ALA A 101 -7.83 2.38 12.45
C ALA A 101 -8.94 2.71 11.43
N ASP A 102 -9.27 3.99 11.25
CA ASP A 102 -10.27 4.45 10.27
C ASP A 102 -9.80 4.23 8.82
N LEU A 103 -8.49 4.06 8.65
CA LEU A 103 -7.85 3.84 7.36
C LEU A 103 -7.48 2.38 7.08
N ARG A 104 -7.64 1.50 8.08
CA ARG A 104 -7.17 0.10 8.01
C ARG A 104 -7.67 -0.63 6.78
N GLN A 105 -8.97 -0.53 6.47
CA GLN A 105 -9.56 -1.25 5.33
C GLN A 105 -9.06 -0.78 3.97
N PHE A 106 -8.55 0.45 3.88
CA PHE A 106 -8.07 1.05 2.64
C PHE A 106 -6.57 0.80 2.41
N TYR A 107 -5.82 0.44 3.45
CA TYR A 107 -4.39 0.19 3.35
C TYR A 107 -4.13 -1.21 2.79
N ARG A 108 -3.49 -1.29 1.62
CA ARG A 108 -3.10 -2.57 1.02
C ARG A 108 -1.82 -3.11 1.65
N GLY A 109 -0.90 -2.21 1.98
CA GLY A 109 0.41 -2.51 2.55
C GLY A 109 1.54 -1.75 1.84
N TRP A 110 2.77 -1.99 2.27
CA TRP A 110 3.96 -1.41 1.68
C TRP A 110 4.42 -2.16 0.42
N CYS A 111 4.76 -1.45 -0.65
CA CYS A 111 5.07 -2.06 -1.95
C CYS A 111 6.35 -2.89 -2.01
N GLY A 112 7.23 -2.77 -1.00
CA GLY A 112 8.44 -3.57 -0.90
C GLY A 112 8.24 -4.96 -0.29
N LEU A 113 7.00 -5.35 0.04
CA LEU A 113 6.66 -6.63 0.67
C LEU A 113 5.80 -7.49 -0.25
N ASP A 114 5.86 -8.81 -0.04
CA ASP A 114 4.95 -9.74 -0.70
C ASP A 114 3.55 -9.69 -0.09
N ARG A 115 2.58 -10.34 -0.77
CA ARG A 115 1.16 -10.21 -0.45
C ARG A 115 0.80 -10.50 1.01
N PHE A 116 1.28 -11.60 1.58
CA PHE A 116 0.97 -11.96 2.98
C PHE A 116 1.72 -11.06 3.97
N GLU A 117 2.92 -10.63 3.62
CA GLU A 117 3.72 -9.68 4.40
C GLU A 117 3.07 -8.30 4.44
N GLN A 118 2.48 -7.83 3.34
CA GLN A 118 1.67 -6.61 3.29
C GLN A 118 0.49 -6.66 4.26
N MET A 119 -0.18 -7.82 4.37
CA MET A 119 -1.30 -7.99 5.32
C MET A 119 -0.83 -7.89 6.77
N VAL A 120 0.31 -8.51 7.10
CA VAL A 120 0.91 -8.43 8.45
C VAL A 120 1.38 -7.01 8.75
N GLU A 121 2.04 -6.37 7.79
CA GLU A 121 2.53 -4.99 7.91
C GLU A 121 1.42 -4.00 8.20
N ARG A 122 0.25 -4.15 7.57
CA ARG A 122 -0.93 -3.34 7.88
C ARG A 122 -1.36 -3.46 9.34
N GLU A 123 -1.39 -4.67 9.90
CA GLU A 123 -1.81 -4.83 11.29
C GLU A 123 -0.80 -4.22 12.26
N ILE A 124 0.51 -4.32 11.95
CA ILE A 124 1.54 -3.64 12.74
C ILE A 124 1.37 -2.12 12.64
N TRP A 125 1.14 -1.58 11.43
CA TRP A 125 0.85 -0.17 11.22
C TRP A 125 -0.34 0.31 12.06
N THR A 126 -1.39 -0.49 12.21
CA THR A 126 -2.54 -0.10 13.05
C THR A 126 -2.22 -0.03 14.55
N GLN A 127 -1.16 -0.69 15.01
CA GLN A 127 -0.70 -0.62 16.41
C GLN A 127 0.24 0.57 16.65
N HIS A 128 1.08 0.89 15.66
CA HIS A 128 2.14 1.91 15.78
C HIS A 128 1.74 3.28 15.19
N GLY A 129 0.68 3.34 14.39
CA GLY A 129 0.24 4.57 13.76
C GLY A 129 1.17 5.04 12.65
N TRP A 130 1.18 6.34 12.41
CA TRP A 130 1.88 6.97 11.28
C TRP A 130 3.40 6.81 11.32
N ASP A 131 3.99 6.69 12.51
CA ASP A 131 5.44 6.59 12.69
C ASP A 131 6.02 5.32 12.04
N TRP A 132 5.24 4.23 12.01
CA TRP A 132 5.58 2.97 11.36
C TRP A 132 5.95 3.10 9.88
N LEU A 133 5.44 4.14 9.20
CA LEU A 133 5.75 4.37 7.78
C LEU A 133 7.21 4.78 7.54
N SER A 134 7.94 5.16 8.59
CA SER A 134 9.34 5.60 8.54
C SER A 134 10.36 4.48 8.79
N TYR A 135 9.90 3.33 9.27
CA TYR A 135 10.75 2.18 9.56
C TYR A 135 11.20 1.50 8.27
N LYS A 136 12.48 1.10 8.25
CA LYS A 136 12.99 0.15 7.27
C LYS A 136 12.41 -1.22 7.63
N LYS A 137 11.98 -1.97 6.62
CA LYS A 137 11.31 -3.25 6.83
C LYS A 137 11.54 -4.20 5.67
N TRP A 138 11.46 -5.49 5.95
CA TRP A 138 11.45 -6.57 4.97
C TRP A 138 10.71 -7.78 5.56
N GLY A 139 10.20 -8.64 4.71
CA GLY A 139 9.41 -9.81 5.12
C GLY A 139 10.07 -11.12 4.72
N GLU A 140 9.63 -12.18 5.38
CA GLU A 140 9.93 -13.57 5.07
C GLU A 140 8.65 -14.40 5.26
N THR A 141 8.17 -15.03 4.18
CA THR A 141 7.15 -16.09 4.28
C THR A 141 7.82 -17.41 4.64
N VAL A 142 7.73 -17.81 5.90
CA VAL A 142 8.44 -18.96 6.49
C VAL A 142 7.79 -20.29 6.11
N ALA A 143 6.47 -20.30 5.98
CA ALA A 143 5.70 -21.45 5.54
C ALA A 143 4.42 -20.98 4.85
N ILE A 144 3.92 -21.76 3.88
CA ILE A 144 2.76 -21.43 3.08
C ILE A 144 2.12 -22.71 2.56
N ALA A 145 0.78 -22.79 2.53
CA ALA A 145 0.10 -23.91 1.90
C ALA A 145 -1.28 -23.53 1.33
N PRO A 146 -1.72 -24.14 0.20
CA PRO A 146 -0.91 -24.97 -0.70
C PRO A 146 0.32 -24.23 -1.26
N ALA A 147 1.41 -24.96 -1.47
CA ALA A 147 2.70 -24.39 -1.87
C ALA A 147 2.89 -24.35 -3.39
N GLU A 148 2.09 -25.13 -4.11
CA GLU A 148 2.13 -25.28 -5.57
C GLU A 148 1.79 -23.96 -6.27
N ASP A 149 0.82 -23.23 -5.71
CA ASP A 149 0.49 -21.88 -6.14
C ASP A 149 0.32 -20.98 -4.91
N PRO A 150 1.38 -20.25 -4.51
CA PRO A 150 1.33 -19.28 -3.40
C PRO A 150 0.22 -18.25 -3.55
N TYR A 151 -0.24 -17.98 -4.79
CA TYR A 151 -1.34 -17.08 -5.03
C TYR A 151 -2.68 -17.61 -4.48
N TYR A 152 -2.89 -18.92 -4.48
CA TYR A 152 -4.10 -19.55 -3.93
C TYR A 152 -3.90 -20.19 -2.57
N ALA A 153 -2.77 -19.91 -1.89
CA ALA A 153 -2.51 -20.41 -0.55
C ALA A 153 -3.63 -20.06 0.44
N ASP A 154 -4.03 -21.04 1.24
CA ASP A 154 -5.03 -20.90 2.31
C ASP A 154 -4.45 -20.23 3.55
N TRP A 155 -3.14 -20.35 3.74
CA TRP A 155 -2.45 -19.72 4.85
C TRP A 155 -0.96 -19.52 4.59
N ALA A 156 -0.37 -18.60 5.35
CA ALA A 156 1.07 -18.35 5.41
C ALA A 156 1.51 -18.02 6.84
N GLU A 157 2.68 -18.50 7.24
CA GLU A 157 3.41 -18.02 8.42
C GLU A 157 4.44 -16.98 7.95
N VAL A 158 4.37 -15.80 8.53
CA VAL A 158 5.14 -14.63 8.09
C VAL A 158 5.98 -14.11 9.24
N ARG A 159 7.23 -13.76 8.92
CA ARG A 159 8.07 -12.90 9.75
C ARG A 159 8.23 -11.55 9.06
N LEU A 160 8.10 -10.49 9.84
CA LEU A 160 8.34 -9.13 9.36
C LEU A 160 9.36 -8.46 10.25
N HIS A 161 10.49 -8.12 9.65
CA HIS A 161 11.60 -7.47 10.33
C HIS A 161 11.51 -5.96 10.14
N TYR A 162 11.94 -5.22 11.15
CA TYR A 162 11.93 -3.77 11.10
C TYR A 162 13.12 -3.18 11.84
N ALA A 163 13.53 -1.98 11.40
CA ALA A 163 14.54 -1.17 12.05
C ALA A 163 14.23 0.32 11.87
N ALA A 164 14.32 1.08 12.97
CA ALA A 164 14.25 2.53 12.95
C ALA A 164 15.43 3.09 12.16
N SER A 165 15.20 4.16 11.41
CA SER A 165 16.24 4.73 10.54
C SER A 165 17.43 5.33 11.32
N ASP A 166 17.22 5.69 12.58
CA ASP A 166 18.22 6.21 13.52
C ASP A 166 18.90 5.12 14.38
N GLY A 167 18.49 3.85 14.22
CA GLY A 167 19.02 2.71 14.98
C GLY A 167 18.51 2.61 16.43
N SER A 168 17.52 3.41 16.82
CA SER A 168 16.96 3.40 18.18
C SER A 168 16.21 2.12 18.52
N GLU A 169 15.63 1.47 17.51
CA GLU A 169 14.78 0.29 17.66
C GLU A 169 14.96 -0.64 16.46
N ALA A 170 14.97 -1.94 16.72
CA ALA A 170 14.84 -2.96 15.70
C ALA A 170 14.18 -4.20 16.30
N GLY A 171 13.50 -4.97 15.47
CA GLY A 171 12.80 -6.16 15.93
C GLY A 171 12.23 -7.00 14.82
N THR A 172 11.54 -8.06 15.21
CA THR A 172 10.84 -8.97 14.29
C THR A 172 9.46 -9.26 14.85
N TYR A 173 8.45 -9.18 14.00
CA TYR A 173 7.12 -9.71 14.26
C TYR A 173 6.97 -11.08 13.61
N ALA A 174 6.25 -11.99 14.26
CA ALA A 174 5.70 -13.18 13.63
C ALA A 174 4.18 -13.11 13.63
N ALA A 175 3.57 -13.61 12.56
CA ALA A 175 2.12 -13.76 12.47
C ALA A 175 1.75 -14.89 11.50
N ARG A 176 0.53 -15.43 11.70
CA ARG A 176 -0.12 -16.31 10.75
C ARG A 176 -1.14 -15.50 9.96
N VAL A 177 -1.19 -15.70 8.65
CA VAL A 177 -2.27 -15.20 7.80
C VAL A 177 -3.05 -16.40 7.29
N GLU A 178 -4.37 -16.37 7.40
CA GLU A 178 -5.21 -17.47 6.92
C GLU A 178 -6.54 -16.99 6.35
N VAL A 179 -7.11 -17.80 5.46
CA VAL A 179 -8.45 -17.56 4.89
C VAL A 179 -9.48 -17.51 6.02
N CYS A 180 -10.29 -16.47 6.02
CA CYS A 180 -11.38 -16.29 6.98
C CYS A 180 -12.75 -16.11 6.31
N GLY A 181 -12.82 -16.17 4.99
CA GLY A 181 -14.04 -16.02 4.21
C GLY A 181 -13.74 -15.79 2.75
N GLU A 182 -14.78 -15.50 1.98
CA GLU A 182 -14.68 -15.24 0.54
C GLU A 182 -15.65 -14.13 0.16
N VAL A 183 -15.33 -13.39 -0.90
CA VAL A 183 -16.25 -12.46 -1.55
C VAL A 183 -16.41 -12.87 -3.00
N ILE A 184 -17.65 -12.88 -3.50
CA ILE A 184 -17.92 -13.09 -4.91
C ILE A 184 -17.73 -11.76 -5.63
N THR A 185 -16.82 -11.72 -6.60
CA THR A 185 -16.54 -10.52 -7.39
C THR A 185 -16.22 -10.87 -8.83
N GLN A 186 -16.41 -9.91 -9.73
CA GLN A 186 -15.82 -9.99 -11.06
C GLN A 186 -14.35 -9.59 -10.97
N TRP A 187 -13.47 -10.33 -11.65
CA TRP A 187 -12.04 -10.02 -11.68
C TRP A 187 -11.70 -8.87 -12.62
N ASN A 188 -12.51 -8.66 -13.64
CA ASN A 188 -12.48 -7.46 -14.47
C ASN A 188 -13.90 -6.90 -14.63
N SER A 189 -13.99 -5.63 -14.96
CA SER A 189 -15.23 -4.96 -15.29
C SER A 189 -15.70 -5.37 -16.68
N GLY A 190 -16.89 -5.96 -16.78
CA GLY A 190 -17.50 -6.28 -18.07
C GLY A 190 -18.83 -7.01 -17.90
N PRO A 191 -19.74 -6.92 -18.90
CA PRO A 191 -21.05 -7.55 -18.82
C PRO A 191 -20.99 -9.10 -18.76
N ASP A 192 -19.94 -9.68 -19.36
CA ASP A 192 -19.78 -11.13 -19.49
C ASP A 192 -18.61 -11.68 -18.65
N GLU A 193 -18.07 -10.87 -17.73
CA GLU A 193 -16.98 -11.29 -16.86
C GLU A 193 -17.50 -12.25 -15.77
N PRO A 194 -16.86 -13.41 -15.58
CA PRO A 194 -17.30 -14.40 -14.63
C PRO A 194 -17.20 -13.87 -13.20
N LEU A 195 -18.13 -14.32 -12.37
CA LEU A 195 -18.04 -14.13 -10.93
C LEU A 195 -17.16 -15.21 -10.33
N GLU A 196 -16.16 -14.79 -9.56
CA GLU A 196 -15.19 -15.67 -8.92
C GLU A 196 -15.20 -15.43 -7.41
N ALA A 197 -15.01 -16.51 -6.65
CA ALA A 197 -14.80 -16.43 -5.22
C ALA A 197 -13.36 -15.97 -4.92
N GLN A 198 -13.22 -14.84 -4.25
CA GLN A 198 -11.94 -14.28 -3.85
C GLN A 198 -11.76 -14.43 -2.34
N LYS A 199 -10.76 -15.24 -1.97
CA LYS A 199 -10.35 -15.48 -0.59
C LYS A 199 -10.09 -14.18 0.15
N GLN A 200 -10.71 -14.06 1.32
CA GLN A 200 -10.48 -13.02 2.30
C GLN A 200 -9.62 -13.58 3.42
N TYR A 201 -8.65 -12.79 3.88
CA TYR A 201 -7.64 -13.25 4.83
C TYR A 201 -7.70 -12.46 6.13
N ARG A 202 -7.33 -13.12 7.22
CA ARG A 202 -7.15 -12.52 8.54
C ARG A 202 -5.74 -12.81 9.04
N VAL A 203 -5.17 -11.83 9.74
CA VAL A 203 -3.92 -11.99 10.49
C VAL A 203 -4.24 -12.46 11.91
N LEU A 204 -3.54 -13.49 12.35
CA LEU A 204 -3.66 -14.12 13.66
C LEU A 204 -2.30 -14.18 14.35
N ASN A 205 -2.32 -14.23 15.68
CA ASN A 205 -1.14 -14.42 16.52
C ASN A 205 0.00 -13.43 16.23
N LEU A 206 -0.33 -12.20 15.81
CA LEU A 206 0.66 -11.15 15.58
C LEU A 206 1.35 -10.81 16.90
N ARG A 207 2.65 -11.06 16.98
CA ARG A 207 3.45 -10.81 18.17
C ARG A 207 4.90 -10.48 17.82
N PRO A 208 5.58 -9.63 18.61
CA PRO A 208 7.03 -9.53 18.53
C PRO A 208 7.65 -10.89 18.91
N ILE A 209 8.75 -11.24 18.26
CA ILE A 209 9.57 -12.39 18.59
C ILE A 209 11.00 -11.94 18.84
N ASP A 210 11.66 -12.57 19.81
CA ASP A 210 13.09 -12.38 20.00
C ASP A 210 13.82 -12.99 18.81
N SER A 211 14.31 -12.13 17.92
CA SER A 211 15.36 -12.51 17.00
C SER A 211 16.61 -12.75 17.85
N GLY A 212 16.86 -14.01 18.24
CA GLY A 212 18.03 -14.39 19.01
C GLY A 212 19.27 -13.67 18.47
N ALA A 213 19.90 -12.86 19.33
CA ALA A 213 21.08 -12.02 19.11
C ALA A 213 21.66 -12.06 17.68
N TYR A 214 21.15 -11.21 16.78
CA TYR A 214 21.89 -10.86 15.56
C TYR A 214 23.02 -9.90 15.94
N ARG A 215 24.03 -10.40 16.66
CA ARG A 215 25.34 -9.74 16.74
C ARG A 215 26.04 -10.01 15.42
N SER A 216 25.87 -9.11 14.45
CA SER A 216 26.84 -8.99 13.37
C SER A 216 28.00 -8.11 13.85
N GLU A 217 29.04 -8.77 14.33
CA GLU A 217 30.40 -8.39 13.94
C GLU A 217 30.47 -8.34 12.40
N VAL A 218 31.41 -7.55 11.85
CA VAL A 218 31.67 -7.28 10.42
C VAL A 218 30.81 -6.11 9.87
N HIS A 219 31.33 -4.89 9.66
CA HIS A 219 32.54 -4.54 8.91
C HIS A 219 33.44 -3.49 9.60
N GLN A 220 34.72 -3.85 9.74
CA GLN A 220 35.85 -2.91 9.62
C GLN A 220 36.10 -2.60 8.14
#